data_AF-A0AAP2UVJ9-F1
#
_entry.id   AF-A0AAP2UVJ9-F1
#
_cell.length_a   1.000
_cell.length_b   1.000
_cell.length_c   1.000
_cell.angle_alpha   90.00
_cell.angle_beta   90.00
_cell.angle_gamma   90.00
#
_symmetry.space_group_name_H-M   'P 1'
#
loop_
_entity.id
_entity.type
_entity.pdbx_description
1 polymer ?
#
loop_
_entity_poly.entity_id
_entity_poly.type
_entity_poly.pdbx_seq_one_letter_code
_entity_poly.pdbx_strand_id
1 'polypeptide(L)'
;MHASTSAREASQKSSRPPLPPFSERARWRVVDIVVASVIAVACAAVFLLWNVGYEGPSALLKPLLPGVQGLLAGPWLIAGVLGGLIIRKPGAAMYTETVAAVISALVGNQWGPLTIVSGLVQGLGAELVFLVFLYGMWRLPVAILAGAGAGVAGGINDRIFWYPGADTLFTTVYIASTTVSGAVIAGLGAWLIARGLAATGALSRFAAGREVSRRV
;
A
#
# COMPACT_ATOMS: atom_id res chain seq x y z
N MET A 1 -55.88 8.57 37.00
CA MET A 1 -55.18 8.11 35.79
C MET A 1 -54.17 9.18 35.37
N HIS A 2 -53.01 8.73 34.86
CA HIS A 2 -51.94 9.50 34.18
C HIS A 2 -50.93 10.29 35.04
N ALA A 3 -49.80 9.64 35.36
CA ALA A 3 -48.46 10.25 35.31
C ALA A 3 -47.39 9.24 35.76
N SER A 4 -46.98 8.28 34.92
CA SER A 4 -45.80 7.45 35.24
C SER A 4 -45.01 6.91 34.04
N THR A 5 -45.43 7.17 32.80
CA THR A 5 -44.89 6.45 31.64
C THR A 5 -43.73 7.15 30.92
N SER A 6 -43.49 8.45 31.12
CA SER A 6 -42.53 9.17 30.24
C SER A 6 -41.06 9.17 30.70
N ALA A 7 -40.74 8.62 31.87
CA ALA A 7 -39.36 8.66 32.39
C ALA A 7 -38.48 7.46 31.96
N ARG A 8 -39.07 6.39 31.41
CA ARG A 8 -38.32 5.19 31.01
C ARG A 8 -37.77 5.24 29.57
N GLU A 9 -38.26 6.13 28.72
CA GLU A 9 -37.81 6.23 27.32
C GLU A 9 -36.57 7.14 27.13
N ALA A 10 -36.26 8.00 28.09
CA ALA A 10 -35.14 8.94 27.97
C ALA A 10 -33.75 8.34 28.28
N SER A 11 -33.66 7.08 28.69
CA SER A 11 -32.40 6.42 29.05
C SER A 11 -31.96 5.30 28.09
N GLN A 12 -32.41 5.34 26.83
CA GLN A 12 -31.68 4.67 25.74
C GLN A 12 -30.59 5.60 25.21
N LYS A 13 -29.61 5.89 26.07
CA LYS A 13 -28.34 6.46 25.64
C LYS A 13 -27.73 5.47 24.66
N SER A 14 -27.65 5.89 23.40
CA SER A 14 -26.93 5.27 22.29
C SER A 14 -25.62 4.62 22.74
N SER A 15 -25.69 3.35 23.16
CA SER A 15 -24.52 2.54 23.40
C SER A 15 -24.10 2.01 22.05
N ARG A 16 -23.15 2.70 21.39
CA ARG A 16 -22.43 2.09 20.28
C ARG A 16 -21.96 0.72 20.74
N PRO A 17 -22.25 -0.37 20.00
CA PRO A 17 -21.78 -1.68 20.39
C PRO A 17 -20.26 -1.62 20.58
N PRO A 18 -19.70 -2.33 21.59
CA PRO A 18 -18.26 -2.39 21.79
C PRO A 18 -17.60 -2.78 20.47
N LEU A 19 -16.51 -2.10 20.11
CA LEU A 19 -15.75 -2.52 18.94
C LEU A 19 -15.25 -3.95 19.18
N PRO A 20 -15.33 -4.85 18.18
CA PRO A 20 -14.89 -6.23 18.34
C PRO A 20 -13.43 -6.31 18.81
N PRO A 21 -13.00 -7.37 19.52
CA PRO A 21 -11.63 -7.50 19.98
C PRO A 21 -10.63 -7.46 18.79
N PHE A 22 -9.39 -7.05 19.06
CA PHE A 22 -8.35 -6.90 18.01
C PHE A 22 -8.14 -8.18 17.20
N SER A 23 -8.23 -9.34 17.85
CA SER A 23 -8.15 -10.67 17.21
C SER A 23 -9.19 -10.88 16.11
N GLU A 24 -10.41 -10.37 16.27
CA GLU A 24 -11.45 -10.48 15.24
C GLU A 24 -11.25 -9.50 14.09
N ARG A 25 -10.71 -8.30 14.37
CA ARG A 25 -10.37 -7.32 13.32
C ARG A 25 -9.18 -7.77 12.49
N ALA A 26 -8.21 -8.45 13.10
CA ALA A 26 -7.01 -8.95 12.44
C ALA A 26 -7.26 -10.21 11.59
N ARG A 27 -8.30 -10.99 11.88
CA ARG A 27 -8.62 -12.23 11.14
C ARG A 27 -9.06 -11.92 9.71
N TRP A 28 -8.40 -12.51 8.73
CA TRP A 28 -8.80 -12.44 7.32
C TRP A 28 -10.08 -13.25 7.08
N ARG A 29 -11.01 -12.67 6.32
CA ARG A 29 -12.18 -13.38 5.78
C ARG A 29 -11.87 -13.77 4.35
N VAL A 30 -12.59 -14.75 3.82
CA VAL A 30 -12.45 -15.18 2.41
C VAL A 30 -12.57 -13.98 1.45
N VAL A 31 -13.54 -13.09 1.67
CA VAL A 31 -13.71 -11.88 0.85
C VAL A 31 -12.50 -10.95 0.89
N ASP A 32 -11.78 -10.89 2.01
CA ASP A 32 -10.59 -10.03 2.13
C ASP A 32 -9.44 -10.62 1.30
N ILE A 33 -9.27 -11.95 1.32
CA ILE A 33 -8.28 -12.65 0.48
C ILE A 33 -8.60 -12.44 -1.00
N VAL A 34 -9.85 -12.71 -1.40
CA VAL A 34 -10.27 -12.57 -2.81
C VAL A 34 -10.04 -11.15 -3.32
N VAL A 35 -10.42 -10.13 -2.55
CA VAL A 35 -10.24 -8.74 -2.97
C VAL A 35 -8.77 -8.33 -2.96
N ALA A 36 -7.98 -8.79 -1.99
CA ALA A 36 -6.54 -8.57 -2.00
C ALA A 36 -5.89 -9.20 -3.24
N SER A 37 -6.28 -10.42 -3.63
CA SER A 37 -5.79 -11.06 -4.86
C SER A 37 -6.21 -10.28 -6.12
N VAL A 38 -7.44 -9.77 -6.19
CA VAL A 38 -7.90 -8.95 -7.33
C VAL A 38 -7.09 -7.64 -7.41
N ILE A 39 -6.84 -6.98 -6.28
CA ILE A 39 -5.97 -5.79 -6.22
C ILE A 39 -4.56 -6.13 -6.70
N ALA A 40 -4.00 -7.25 -6.24
CA ALA A 40 -2.67 -7.70 -6.64
C ALA A 40 -2.59 -7.98 -8.15
N VAL A 41 -3.59 -8.63 -8.74
CA VAL A 41 -3.66 -8.86 -10.19
C VAL A 41 -3.75 -7.55 -10.97
N ALA A 42 -4.58 -6.61 -10.52
CA ALA A 42 -4.69 -5.30 -11.15
C ALA A 42 -3.37 -4.51 -11.08
N CYS A 43 -2.69 -4.56 -9.94
CA CYS A 43 -1.38 -3.91 -9.78
C CYS A 43 -0.27 -4.65 -10.53
N ALA A 44 -0.35 -5.96 -10.69
CA ALA A 44 0.59 -6.71 -11.51
C ALA A 44 0.56 -6.22 -12.97
N ALA A 45 -0.62 -5.88 -13.51
CA ALA A 45 -0.71 -5.25 -14.83
C ALA A 45 0.03 -3.89 -14.88
N VAL A 46 -0.04 -3.10 -13.80
CA VAL A 46 0.74 -1.86 -13.68
C VAL A 46 2.24 -2.16 -13.64
N PHE A 47 2.67 -3.18 -12.90
CA PHE A 47 4.08 -3.58 -12.84
C PHE A 47 4.57 -4.01 -14.21
N LEU A 48 3.81 -4.85 -14.92
CA LEU A 48 4.15 -5.33 -16.26
C LEU A 48 4.29 -4.19 -17.26
N LEU A 49 3.34 -3.25 -17.25
CA LEU A 49 3.43 -2.05 -18.10
C LEU A 49 4.66 -1.22 -17.74
N TRP A 50 4.93 -1.05 -16.45
CA TRP A 50 6.04 -0.23 -15.97
C TRP A 50 7.41 -0.89 -16.17
N ASN A 51 7.50 -2.23 -16.18
CA ASN A 51 8.72 -2.97 -16.53
C ASN A 51 9.26 -2.54 -17.90
N VAL A 52 8.37 -2.20 -18.84
CA VAL A 52 8.74 -1.67 -20.15
C VAL A 52 8.80 -0.14 -20.15
N GLY A 53 7.79 0.50 -19.55
CA GLY A 53 7.67 1.97 -19.54
C GLY A 53 8.80 2.69 -18.79
N TYR A 54 9.45 2.02 -17.84
CA TYR A 54 10.58 2.55 -17.06
C TYR A 54 11.80 2.89 -17.92
N GLU A 55 12.08 2.15 -18.98
CA GLU A 55 13.34 2.27 -19.72
C GLU A 55 13.54 3.66 -20.34
N GLY A 56 12.50 4.21 -20.95
CA GLY A 56 12.53 5.53 -21.60
C GLY A 56 12.92 6.65 -20.62
N PRO A 57 12.14 6.88 -19.54
CA PRO A 57 12.49 7.86 -18.53
C PRO A 57 13.82 7.57 -17.83
N SER A 58 14.17 6.28 -17.59
CA SER A 58 15.45 5.95 -16.92
C SER A 58 16.66 6.38 -17.75
N ALA A 59 16.59 6.24 -19.09
CA ALA A 59 17.66 6.65 -19.99
C ALA A 59 17.92 8.15 -19.95
N LEU A 60 16.89 8.97 -19.69
CA LEU A 60 17.00 10.41 -19.53
C LEU A 60 17.51 10.83 -18.15
N LEU A 61 17.16 10.08 -17.10
CA LEU A 61 17.48 10.42 -15.71
C LEU A 61 18.90 10.00 -15.30
N LYS A 62 19.36 8.82 -15.73
CA LYS A 62 20.68 8.27 -15.35
C LYS A 62 21.85 9.24 -15.59
N PRO A 63 21.93 10.00 -16.71
CA PRO A 63 23.03 10.93 -16.96
C PRO A 63 22.98 12.20 -16.12
N LEU A 64 21.82 12.59 -15.58
CA LEU A 64 21.65 13.87 -14.88
C LEU A 64 22.25 13.84 -13.49
N LEU A 65 21.98 12.78 -12.73
CA LEU A 65 22.51 12.59 -11.39
C LEU A 65 22.51 11.09 -11.05
N PRO A 66 23.66 10.50 -10.68
CA PRO A 66 23.72 9.09 -10.28
C PRO A 66 22.75 8.80 -9.13
N GLY A 67 21.80 7.89 -9.35
CA GLY A 67 20.82 7.46 -8.36
C GLY A 67 19.43 8.06 -8.56
N VAL A 68 19.28 9.17 -9.30
CA VAL A 68 17.99 9.88 -9.44
C VAL A 68 16.93 9.06 -10.17
N GLN A 69 17.33 8.04 -10.94
CA GLN A 69 16.41 7.09 -11.58
C GLN A 69 15.56 6.32 -10.57
N GLY A 70 15.95 6.28 -9.27
CA GLY A 70 15.10 5.78 -8.19
C GLY A 70 13.75 6.50 -8.08
N LEU A 71 13.62 7.71 -8.64
CA LEU A 71 12.34 8.44 -8.70
C LEU A 71 11.26 7.72 -9.52
N LEU A 72 11.64 6.70 -10.29
CA LEU A 72 10.73 5.92 -11.10
C LEU A 72 10.28 4.64 -10.39
N ALA A 73 10.68 4.39 -9.15
CA ALA A 73 10.37 3.14 -8.44
C ALA A 73 8.89 3.00 -8.05
N GLY A 74 8.20 4.13 -7.90
CA GLY A 74 6.90 4.25 -7.24
C GLY A 74 5.78 3.36 -7.79
N PRO A 75 5.65 3.15 -9.11
CA PRO A 75 4.62 2.28 -9.67
C PRO A 75 4.75 0.82 -9.23
N TRP A 76 5.96 0.32 -8.96
CA TRP A 76 6.16 -1.03 -8.40
C TRP A 76 5.83 -1.13 -6.91
N LEU A 77 5.63 -0.01 -6.22
CA LEU A 77 5.40 0.03 -4.77
C LEU A 77 3.91 0.13 -4.40
N ILE A 78 3.04 0.28 -5.41
CA ILE A 78 1.66 0.72 -5.22
C ILE A 78 0.75 -0.37 -4.67
N ALA A 79 1.04 -1.65 -4.97
CA ALA A 79 0.13 -2.74 -4.65
C ALA A 79 0.04 -2.95 -3.14
N GLY A 80 1.17 -2.86 -2.44
CA GLY A 80 1.25 -2.97 -0.98
C GLY A 80 0.48 -1.85 -0.28
N VAL A 81 0.73 -0.59 -0.65
CA VAL A 81 0.03 0.54 -0.03
C VAL A 81 -1.47 0.47 -0.29
N LEU A 82 -1.88 0.19 -1.54
CA LEU A 82 -3.28 0.08 -1.91
C LEU A 82 -4.00 -1.07 -1.19
N GLY A 83 -3.36 -2.24 -1.14
CA GLY A 83 -3.85 -3.42 -0.42
C GLY A 83 -4.05 -3.13 1.07
N GLY A 84 -3.05 -2.52 1.70
CA GLY A 84 -3.14 -2.08 3.10
C GLY A 84 -4.31 -1.14 3.36
N LEU A 85 -4.45 -0.08 2.54
CA LEU A 85 -5.50 0.94 2.70
C LEU A 85 -6.93 0.39 2.52
N ILE A 86 -7.12 -0.58 1.63
CA ILE A 86 -8.43 -1.16 1.33
C ILE A 86 -8.81 -2.27 2.32
N ILE A 87 -7.91 -3.24 2.53
CA ILE A 87 -8.18 -4.44 3.34
C ILE A 87 -8.13 -4.11 4.83
N ARG A 88 -7.21 -3.23 5.24
CA ARG A 88 -7.05 -2.75 6.62
C ARG A 88 -6.79 -3.85 7.64
N LYS A 89 -5.96 -4.83 7.28
CA LYS A 89 -5.59 -5.97 8.14
C LYS A 89 -4.07 -6.21 8.12
N PRO A 90 -3.52 -6.80 9.20
CA PRO A 90 -2.12 -7.21 9.22
C PRO A 90 -1.79 -8.16 8.08
N GLY A 91 -0.67 -7.90 7.43
CA GLY A 91 -0.14 -8.62 6.27
C GLY A 91 -0.74 -8.22 4.93
N ALA A 92 -1.68 -7.26 4.88
CA ALA A 92 -2.36 -6.92 3.64
C ALA A 92 -1.43 -6.25 2.62
N ALA A 93 -0.54 -5.37 3.08
CA ALA A 93 0.41 -4.70 2.19
C ALA A 93 1.47 -5.68 1.69
N MET A 94 2.01 -6.50 2.59
CA MET A 94 3.00 -7.51 2.20
C MET A 94 2.40 -8.53 1.22
N TYR A 95 1.16 -8.97 1.45
CA TYR A 95 0.49 -9.95 0.60
C TYR A 95 0.26 -9.41 -0.82
N THR A 96 -0.35 -8.23 -0.96
CA THR A 96 -0.71 -7.70 -2.29
C THR A 96 0.53 -7.38 -3.13
N GLU A 97 1.57 -6.82 -2.51
CA GLU A 97 2.84 -6.55 -3.19
C GLU A 97 3.53 -7.83 -3.65
N THR A 98 3.64 -8.82 -2.76
CA THR A 98 4.32 -10.09 -3.08
C THR A 98 3.58 -10.83 -4.19
N VAL A 99 2.25 -10.90 -4.13
CA VAL A 99 1.45 -11.56 -5.18
C VAL A 99 1.58 -10.82 -6.52
N ALA A 100 1.56 -9.48 -6.53
CA ALA A 100 1.77 -8.70 -7.74
C ALA A 100 3.16 -8.95 -8.34
N ALA A 101 4.20 -9.00 -7.50
CA ALA A 101 5.57 -9.30 -7.90
C ALA A 101 5.73 -10.74 -8.41
N VAL A 102 5.07 -11.73 -7.80
CA VAL A 102 5.03 -13.11 -8.29
C VAL A 102 4.43 -13.19 -9.68
N ILE A 103 3.28 -12.55 -9.91
CA ILE A 103 2.65 -12.51 -11.24
C ILE A 103 3.60 -11.84 -12.25
N SER A 104 4.18 -10.70 -11.89
CA SER A 104 5.13 -9.98 -12.75
C SER A 104 6.39 -10.81 -13.07
N ALA A 105 6.88 -11.61 -12.12
CA ALA A 105 8.02 -12.49 -12.33
C ALA A 105 7.67 -13.68 -13.25
N LEU A 106 6.49 -14.29 -13.07
CA LEU A 106 6.03 -15.44 -13.84
C LEU A 106 5.71 -15.10 -15.29
N VAL A 107 5.18 -13.91 -15.56
CA VAL A 107 4.99 -13.41 -16.94
C VAL A 107 6.33 -13.16 -17.63
N GLY A 108 7.39 -12.91 -16.85
CA GLY A 108 8.74 -12.66 -17.33
C GLY A 108 9.07 -11.17 -17.39
N ASN A 109 10.20 -10.81 -16.80
CA ASN A 109 10.77 -9.46 -16.86
C ASN A 109 12.30 -9.53 -16.70
N GLN A 110 12.98 -8.41 -16.93
CA GLN A 110 14.45 -8.33 -16.95
C GLN A 110 15.15 -8.60 -15.61
N TRP A 111 14.43 -8.53 -14.48
CA TRP A 111 14.96 -8.81 -13.14
C TRP A 111 14.74 -10.27 -12.71
N GLY A 112 13.96 -11.04 -13.48
CA GLY A 112 13.73 -12.47 -13.24
C GLY A 112 13.13 -12.77 -11.86
N PRO A 113 13.47 -13.93 -11.25
CA PRO A 113 12.91 -14.35 -9.96
C PRO A 113 13.17 -13.40 -8.79
N LEU A 114 14.23 -12.58 -8.85
CA LEU A 114 14.54 -11.60 -7.80
C LEU A 114 13.47 -10.52 -7.66
N THR A 115 12.62 -10.32 -8.67
CA THR A 115 11.41 -9.48 -8.57
C THR A 115 10.54 -9.88 -7.37
N ILE A 116 10.44 -11.19 -7.07
CA ILE A 116 9.65 -11.70 -5.94
C ILE A 116 10.25 -11.25 -4.62
N VAL A 117 11.59 -11.28 -4.51
CA VAL A 117 12.32 -10.81 -3.32
C VAL A 117 12.10 -9.31 -3.14
N SER A 118 12.19 -8.53 -4.21
CA SER A 118 11.93 -7.09 -4.18
C SER A 118 10.51 -6.79 -3.72
N GLY A 119 9.49 -7.45 -4.28
CA GLY A 119 8.09 -7.27 -3.85
C GLY A 119 7.85 -7.66 -2.40
N LEU A 120 8.49 -8.72 -1.91
CA LEU A 120 8.41 -9.11 -0.51
C LEU A 120 8.99 -8.02 0.42
N VAL A 121 10.17 -7.50 0.09
CA VAL A 121 10.87 -6.49 0.90
C VAL A 121 10.14 -5.14 0.85
N GLN A 122 9.66 -4.73 -0.32
CA GLN A 122 8.88 -3.50 -0.51
C GLN A 122 7.55 -3.57 0.24
N GLY A 123 6.83 -4.69 0.10
CA GLY A 123 5.59 -4.96 0.83
C GLY A 123 5.79 -4.96 2.34
N LEU A 124 6.89 -5.54 2.83
CA LEU A 124 7.28 -5.48 4.24
C LEU A 124 7.56 -4.04 4.70
N GLY A 125 8.23 -3.24 3.86
CA GLY A 125 8.47 -1.81 4.13
C GLY A 125 7.18 -1.02 4.36
N ALA A 126 6.16 -1.22 3.52
CA ALA A 126 4.84 -0.63 3.73
C ALA A 126 4.13 -1.18 4.98
N GLU A 127 4.17 -2.51 5.16
CA GLU A 127 3.51 -3.19 6.28
C GLU A 127 4.02 -2.71 7.64
N LEU A 128 5.35 -2.52 7.78
CA LEU A 128 5.96 -2.01 9.01
C LEU A 128 5.43 -0.63 9.40
N VAL A 129 5.13 0.23 8.43
CA VAL A 129 4.52 1.54 8.73
C VAL A 129 3.11 1.35 9.25
N PHE A 130 2.27 0.53 8.60
CA PHE A 130 0.92 0.26 9.11
C PHE A 130 0.95 -0.38 10.51
N LEU A 131 1.94 -1.23 10.77
CA LEU A 131 2.20 -1.84 12.08
C LEU A 131 2.58 -0.80 13.14
N VAL A 132 3.43 0.19 12.83
CA VAL A 132 3.80 1.29 13.76
C VAL A 132 2.55 2.07 14.20
N PHE A 133 1.58 2.24 13.30
CA PHE A 133 0.28 2.85 13.62
C PHE A 133 -0.77 1.84 14.12
N LEU A 134 -0.34 0.62 14.48
CA LEU A 134 -1.15 -0.48 15.02
C LEU A 134 -2.40 -0.78 14.18
N TYR A 135 -2.32 -0.59 12.87
CA TYR A 135 -3.45 -0.75 11.94
C TYR A 135 -4.67 0.12 12.31
N GLY A 136 -4.44 1.21 13.05
CA GLY A 136 -5.46 2.09 13.59
C GLY A 136 -5.72 3.35 12.75
N MET A 137 -4.80 3.71 11.86
CA MET A 137 -4.88 4.95 11.07
C MET A 137 -4.68 4.71 9.58
N TRP A 138 -5.64 5.16 8.78
CA TRP A 138 -5.71 4.90 7.33
C TRP A 138 -5.84 6.21 6.51
N ARG A 139 -5.24 7.28 7.03
CA ARG A 139 -5.32 8.64 6.45
C ARG A 139 -4.13 8.90 5.53
N LEU A 140 -4.22 9.98 4.76
CA LEU A 140 -3.19 10.39 3.79
C LEU A 140 -1.75 10.40 4.37
N PRO A 141 -1.47 10.95 5.58
CA PRO A 141 -0.11 10.92 6.11
C PRO A 141 0.45 9.51 6.29
N VAL A 142 -0.37 8.56 6.76
CA VAL A 142 0.06 7.16 6.93
C VAL A 142 0.23 6.48 5.58
N ALA A 143 -0.62 6.79 4.59
CA ALA A 143 -0.43 6.30 3.23
C ALA A 143 0.90 6.79 2.62
N ILE A 144 1.21 8.08 2.75
CA ILE A 144 2.49 8.68 2.31
C ILE A 144 3.66 8.01 3.02
N LEU A 145 3.58 7.84 4.34
CA LEU A 145 4.63 7.15 5.11
C LEU A 145 4.77 5.69 4.70
N ALA A 146 3.68 4.97 4.42
CA ALA A 146 3.74 3.57 3.99
C ALA A 146 4.39 3.43 2.62
N GLY A 147 4.06 4.34 1.68
CA GLY A 147 4.74 4.43 0.40
C GLY A 147 6.23 4.78 0.55
N ALA A 148 6.56 5.71 1.44
CA ALA A 148 7.95 6.03 1.77
C ALA A 148 8.70 4.82 2.35
N GLY A 149 8.07 4.08 3.27
CA GLY A 149 8.62 2.86 3.86
C GLY A 149 8.90 1.76 2.83
N ALA A 150 7.97 1.54 1.89
CA ALA A 150 8.19 0.66 0.75
C ALA A 150 9.36 1.15 -0.12
N GLY A 151 9.45 2.46 -0.37
CA GLY A 151 10.53 3.06 -1.14
C GLY A 151 11.92 2.94 -0.49
N VAL A 152 12.01 3.12 0.83
CA VAL A 152 13.25 2.88 1.60
C VAL A 152 13.64 1.40 1.50
N ALA A 153 12.70 0.49 1.76
CA ALA A 153 12.96 -0.94 1.73
C ALA A 153 13.39 -1.41 0.34
N GLY A 154 12.71 -0.94 -0.71
CA GLY A 154 13.08 -1.19 -2.11
C GLY A 154 14.46 -0.64 -2.45
N GLY A 155 14.76 0.62 -2.09
CA GLY A 155 16.07 1.21 -2.35
C GLY A 155 17.22 0.46 -1.66
N ILE A 156 17.02 -0.02 -0.43
CA ILE A 156 17.99 -0.86 0.28
C ILE A 156 18.15 -2.22 -0.42
N ASN A 157 17.04 -2.85 -0.83
CA ASN A 157 17.07 -4.11 -1.59
C ASN A 157 17.86 -3.96 -2.88
N ASP A 158 17.59 -2.91 -3.65
CA ASP A 158 18.26 -2.66 -4.91
C ASP A 158 19.74 -2.35 -4.72
N ARG A 159 20.10 -1.64 -3.66
CA ARG A 159 21.50 -1.40 -3.32
C ARG A 159 22.28 -2.71 -3.06
N ILE A 160 21.63 -3.72 -2.50
CA ILE A 160 22.24 -5.02 -2.19
C ILE A 160 22.34 -5.89 -3.46
N PHE A 161 21.27 -5.98 -4.24
CA PHE A 161 21.18 -6.94 -5.35
C PHE A 161 21.58 -6.36 -6.71
N TRP A 162 21.29 -5.08 -6.97
CA TRP A 162 21.45 -4.48 -8.30
C TRP A 162 22.58 -3.46 -8.38
N TYR A 163 22.96 -2.85 -7.26
CA TYR A 163 24.04 -1.85 -7.21
C TYR A 163 25.13 -2.19 -6.19
N PRO A 164 25.67 -3.43 -6.18
CA PRO A 164 26.78 -3.79 -5.29
C PRO A 164 28.00 -2.91 -5.61
N GLY A 165 28.65 -2.38 -4.57
CA GLY A 165 29.82 -1.52 -4.71
C GLY A 165 29.54 -0.07 -5.15
N ALA A 166 28.27 0.33 -5.34
CA ALA A 166 27.96 1.74 -5.62
C ALA A 166 28.43 2.66 -4.48
N ASP A 167 28.92 3.84 -4.84
CA ASP A 167 29.46 4.80 -3.89
C ASP A 167 28.39 5.40 -2.97
N THR A 168 28.83 6.17 -1.98
CA THR A 168 27.92 6.79 -1.00
C THR A 168 26.96 7.76 -1.65
N LEU A 169 27.42 8.55 -2.63
CA LEU A 169 26.58 9.54 -3.31
C LEU A 169 25.43 8.86 -4.05
N PHE A 170 25.72 7.91 -4.92
CA PHE A 170 24.70 7.13 -5.63
C PHE A 170 23.73 6.48 -4.66
N THR A 171 24.26 5.82 -3.62
CA THR A 171 23.43 5.08 -2.65
C THR A 171 22.45 5.99 -1.94
N THR A 172 22.93 7.14 -1.44
CA THR A 172 22.10 8.10 -0.72
C THR A 172 21.07 8.75 -1.65
N VAL A 173 21.47 9.16 -2.85
CA VAL A 173 20.53 9.73 -3.83
C VAL A 173 19.49 8.71 -4.24
N TYR A 174 19.90 7.48 -4.56
CA TYR A 174 18.99 6.43 -5.00
C TYR A 174 17.92 6.10 -3.95
N ILE A 175 18.34 5.84 -2.70
CA ILE A 175 17.39 5.54 -1.62
C ILE A 175 16.49 6.74 -1.32
N ALA A 176 17.01 7.97 -1.35
CA ALA A 176 16.19 9.16 -1.18
C ALA A 176 15.16 9.28 -2.33
N SER A 177 15.57 9.04 -3.57
CA SER A 177 14.71 9.07 -4.74
C SER A 177 13.64 7.99 -4.71
N THR A 178 13.96 6.74 -4.37
CA THR A 178 12.96 5.67 -4.23
C THR A 178 11.98 5.97 -3.10
N THR A 179 12.46 6.57 -2.00
CA THR A 179 11.63 6.99 -0.86
C THR A 179 10.63 8.08 -1.28
N VAL A 180 11.10 9.13 -1.96
CA VAL A 180 10.24 10.22 -2.45
C VAL A 180 9.22 9.69 -3.46
N SER A 181 9.67 8.85 -4.39
CA SER A 181 8.78 8.22 -5.37
C SER A 181 7.74 7.32 -4.70
N GLY A 182 8.14 6.51 -3.74
CA GLY A 182 7.23 5.70 -2.94
C GLY A 182 6.22 6.56 -2.20
N ALA A 183 6.64 7.65 -1.56
CA ALA A 183 5.76 8.57 -0.85
C ALA A 183 4.70 9.21 -1.76
N VAL A 184 5.10 9.66 -2.95
CA VAL A 184 4.24 10.40 -3.88
C VAL A 184 3.38 9.44 -4.72
N ILE A 185 4.00 8.50 -5.42
CA ILE A 185 3.29 7.64 -6.38
C ILE A 185 2.56 6.52 -5.66
N ALA A 186 3.26 5.75 -4.80
CA ALA A 186 2.61 4.66 -4.09
C ALA A 186 1.78 5.16 -2.90
N GLY A 187 2.26 6.14 -2.15
CA GLY A 187 1.58 6.67 -0.97
C GLY A 187 0.35 7.51 -1.33
N LEU A 188 0.59 8.71 -1.88
CA LEU A 188 -0.49 9.62 -2.28
C LEU A 188 -1.31 9.01 -3.44
N GLY A 189 -0.68 8.41 -4.45
CA GLY A 189 -1.40 7.80 -5.57
C GLY A 189 -2.32 6.66 -5.15
N ALA A 190 -1.86 5.69 -4.34
CA ALA A 190 -2.75 4.62 -3.85
C ALA A 190 -3.88 5.17 -2.98
N TRP A 191 -3.61 6.22 -2.18
CA TRP A 191 -4.66 6.85 -1.38
C TRP A 191 -5.76 7.49 -2.24
N LEU A 192 -5.38 8.16 -3.33
CA LEU A 192 -6.34 8.72 -4.28
C LEU A 192 -7.13 7.62 -5.00
N ILE A 193 -6.47 6.54 -5.43
CA ILE A 193 -7.11 5.38 -6.05
C ILE A 193 -8.12 4.74 -5.09
N ALA A 194 -7.72 4.50 -3.83
CA ALA A 194 -8.60 3.92 -2.82
C ALA A 194 -9.85 4.80 -2.57
N ARG A 195 -9.69 6.13 -2.59
CA ARG A 195 -10.83 7.05 -2.49
C ARG A 195 -11.73 7.04 -3.72
N GLY A 196 -11.15 6.99 -4.92
CA GLY A 196 -11.91 6.84 -6.16
C GLY A 196 -12.74 5.56 -6.17
N LEU A 197 -12.14 4.42 -5.82
CA LEU A 197 -12.83 3.13 -5.70
C LEU A 197 -13.89 3.12 -4.59
N ALA A 198 -13.68 3.86 -3.52
CA ALA A 198 -14.70 4.01 -2.48
C ALA A 198 -15.89 4.85 -2.98
N ALA A 199 -15.64 5.90 -3.75
CA ALA A 199 -16.69 6.77 -4.30
C ALA A 199 -17.58 6.05 -5.34
N THR A 200 -17.09 5.03 -6.03
CA THR A 200 -17.90 4.21 -6.95
C THR A 200 -18.79 3.18 -6.23
N GLY A 201 -18.65 3.02 -4.91
CA GLY A 201 -19.37 2.01 -4.13
C GLY A 201 -18.78 0.59 -4.22
N ALA A 202 -17.75 0.37 -5.04
CA ALA A 202 -17.08 -0.93 -5.17
C ALA A 202 -16.51 -1.45 -3.83
N LEU A 203 -16.12 -0.52 -2.95
CA LEU A 203 -15.58 -0.84 -1.62
C LEU A 203 -16.63 -0.83 -0.49
N SER A 204 -17.93 -0.82 -0.79
CA SER A 204 -19.02 -0.74 0.21
C SER A 204 -18.96 -1.84 1.28
N ARG A 205 -18.45 -3.02 0.92
CA ARG A 205 -18.25 -4.16 1.85
C ARG A 205 -17.06 -3.97 2.80
N PHE A 206 -16.15 -3.05 2.50
CA PHE A 206 -14.93 -2.77 3.27
C PHE A 206 -15.05 -1.57 4.18
N ALA A 207 -14.17 -1.51 5.20
CA ALA A 207 -14.08 -0.35 6.07
C ALA A 207 -13.67 0.92 5.29
N ALA A 208 -12.86 0.77 4.24
CA ALA A 208 -12.46 1.87 3.36
C ALA A 208 -13.66 2.55 2.67
N GLY A 209 -14.63 1.78 2.15
CA GLY A 209 -15.84 2.35 1.55
C GLY A 209 -16.73 3.05 2.58
N ARG A 210 -16.95 2.41 3.75
CA ARG A 210 -17.79 2.99 4.82
C ARG A 210 -17.25 4.29 5.42
N GLU A 211 -15.93 4.50 5.39
CA GLU A 211 -15.34 5.75 5.87
C GLU A 211 -15.66 6.92 4.94
N VAL A 212 -15.66 6.71 3.62
CA VAL A 212 -15.97 7.75 2.64
C VAL A 212 -17.47 8.08 2.65
N SER A 213 -18.35 7.08 2.71
CA SER A 213 -19.80 7.28 2.80
C SER A 213 -20.27 8.01 4.07
N ARG A 214 -19.42 8.13 5.10
CA ARG A 214 -19.73 8.90 6.32
C ARG A 214 -19.30 10.37 6.25
N ARG A 215 -18.53 10.75 5.21
CA ARG A 215 -18.01 12.11 5.01
C ARG A 215 -18.75 12.88 3.91
N VAL A 216 -19.61 12.19 3.15
CA VAL A 216 -20.56 12.74 2.18
C VAL A 216 -21.91 12.81 2.87
#